data_AF-A0A2D6FGV2-F1
#
_entry.id   AF-A0A2D6FGV2-F1
#
_cell.length_a   1.000
_cell.length_b   1.000
_cell.length_c   1.000
_cell.angle_alpha   90.00
_cell.angle_beta   90.00
_cell.angle_gamma   90.00
#
_symmetry.space_group_name_H-M   'P 1'
#
loop_
_entity.id
_entity.type
_entity.pdbx_description
1 polymer ?
#
loop_
_entity_poly.entity_id
_entity_poly.type
_entity_poly.pdbx_seq_one_letter_code
_entity_poly.pdbx_strand_id
1 'polypeptide(L)'
;MKLLFTGFSLAAALVSTGVAHSHCQLPCGIYDDHARVHSMLEDADTIQKTVILIKENSGKNDAQSNNQLVRSIANKESHAQSIIETISDYFLTQRVKPSQSDYTERLKKHHAVIVASMKAKQNSDLQHVDDLKLAIVELEQYYPRQSD
;
A
#
# COMPACT_ATOMS: atom_id res chain seq x y z
N MET A 1 -44.25 4.66 -49.09
CA MET A 1 -43.54 3.39 -48.87
C MET A 1 -42.10 3.69 -48.46
N LYS A 2 -41.67 3.15 -47.30
CA LYS A 2 -40.29 3.10 -46.75
C LYS A 2 -39.71 4.42 -46.21
N LEU A 3 -39.01 4.47 -45.07
CA LEU A 3 -38.78 3.53 -43.98
C LEU A 3 -38.28 4.38 -42.79
N LEU A 4 -38.78 4.12 -41.58
CA LEU A 4 -38.24 4.67 -40.34
C LEU A 4 -36.85 4.06 -40.08
N PHE A 5 -35.83 4.89 -39.89
CA PHE A 5 -34.56 4.47 -39.31
C PHE A 5 -34.50 4.92 -37.84
N THR A 6 -34.87 4.02 -36.95
CA THR A 6 -34.63 4.12 -35.51
C THR A 6 -33.13 3.98 -35.26
N GLY A 7 -32.47 5.08 -34.89
CA GLY A 7 -31.07 5.10 -34.48
C GLY A 7 -30.90 4.45 -33.11
N PHE A 8 -30.30 3.26 -33.08
CA PHE A 8 -29.86 2.60 -31.86
C PHE A 8 -28.52 3.23 -31.44
N SER A 9 -28.54 4.15 -30.46
CA SER A 9 -27.31 4.66 -29.86
C SER A 9 -26.75 3.60 -28.91
N LEU A 10 -25.67 2.95 -29.35
CA LEU A 10 -24.90 2.01 -28.54
C LEU A 10 -24.05 2.82 -27.54
N ALA A 11 -24.55 3.00 -26.31
CA ALA A 11 -23.77 3.55 -25.22
C ALA A 11 -22.65 2.56 -24.85
N ALA A 12 -21.41 2.89 -25.22
CA ALA A 12 -20.24 2.12 -24.82
C ALA A 12 -20.01 2.31 -23.31
N ALA A 13 -20.32 1.28 -22.53
CA ALA A 13 -19.95 1.22 -21.12
C ALA A 13 -18.43 1.05 -21.03
N LEU A 14 -17.73 2.12 -20.63
CA LEU A 14 -16.34 2.05 -20.17
C LEU A 14 -16.30 1.23 -18.88
N VAL A 15 -16.09 -0.08 -19.02
CA VAL A 15 -15.74 -0.94 -17.90
C VAL A 15 -14.34 -0.54 -17.45
N SER A 16 -14.27 0.27 -16.40
CA SER A 16 -13.03 0.51 -15.69
C SER A 16 -12.60 -0.82 -15.06
N THR A 17 -11.60 -1.48 -15.65
CA THR A 17 -10.91 -2.60 -15.01
C THR A 17 -10.02 -2.03 -13.91
N GLY A 18 -10.63 -1.63 -12.79
CA GLY A 18 -9.89 -1.46 -11.56
C GLY A 18 -9.20 -2.77 -11.26
N VAL A 19 -7.87 -2.80 -11.33
CA VAL A 19 -7.07 -3.97 -10.97
C VAL A 19 -7.23 -4.15 -9.47
N ALA A 20 -8.28 -4.87 -9.07
CA ALA A 20 -8.50 -5.29 -7.70
C ALA A 20 -7.37 -6.25 -7.35
N HIS A 21 -6.35 -5.69 -6.70
CA HIS A 21 -5.08 -6.34 -6.46
C HIS A 21 -5.13 -7.26 -5.22
N SER A 22 -6.29 -7.91 -5.00
CA SER A 22 -6.47 -8.95 -4.00
C SER A 22 -5.78 -10.20 -4.50
N HIS A 23 -4.55 -10.46 -4.06
CA HIS A 23 -3.85 -11.69 -4.41
C HIS A 23 -4.63 -12.87 -3.82
N CYS A 24 -5.15 -13.75 -4.69
CA CYS A 24 -6.07 -14.82 -4.32
C CYS A 24 -5.51 -15.89 -3.36
N GLN A 25 -4.29 -15.73 -2.82
CA GLN A 25 -3.53 -16.73 -2.03
C GLN A 25 -3.37 -18.11 -2.71
N LEU A 26 -3.80 -18.22 -3.97
CA LEU A 26 -3.59 -19.35 -4.84
C LEU A 26 -2.31 -19.13 -5.65
N PRO A 27 -1.55 -20.19 -5.98
CA PRO A 27 -0.36 -20.08 -6.82
C PRO A 27 -0.75 -19.79 -8.27
N CYS A 28 -1.19 -18.55 -8.54
CA CYS A 28 -1.68 -18.12 -9.85
C CYS A 28 -0.55 -17.73 -10.81
N GLY A 29 0.68 -17.55 -10.32
CA GLY A 29 1.83 -17.16 -11.15
C GLY A 29 1.86 -15.69 -11.56
N ILE A 30 0.87 -14.89 -11.17
CA ILE A 30 0.73 -13.48 -11.55
C ILE A 30 1.33 -12.63 -10.42
N TYR A 31 2.54 -12.11 -10.65
CA TYR A 31 3.31 -11.34 -9.68
C TYR A 31 3.85 -10.06 -10.31
N ASP A 32 3.75 -8.96 -9.58
CA ASP A 32 4.44 -7.70 -9.88
C ASP A 32 5.08 -7.18 -8.60
N ASP A 33 6.22 -7.78 -8.25
CA ASP A 33 6.91 -7.52 -6.99
C ASP A 33 7.35 -6.06 -6.87
N HIS A 34 7.81 -5.46 -7.98
CA HIS A 34 8.24 -4.06 -8.02
C HIS A 34 7.05 -3.12 -7.77
N ALA A 35 5.90 -3.35 -8.42
CA ALA A 35 4.71 -2.55 -8.15
C ALA A 35 4.24 -2.67 -6.69
N ARG A 36 4.45 -3.83 -6.03
CA ARG A 36 4.13 -3.97 -4.60
C ARG A 36 5.04 -3.16 -3.71
N VAL A 37 6.36 -3.14 -3.98
CA VAL A 37 7.27 -2.25 -3.26
C VAL A 37 6.88 -0.79 -3.47
N HIS A 38 6.56 -0.39 -4.71
CA HIS A 38 6.17 0.98 -5.01
C HIS A 38 4.86 1.38 -4.30
N SER A 39 3.85 0.52 -4.32
CA SER A 39 2.58 0.75 -3.61
C SER A 39 2.78 0.92 -2.10
N MET A 40 3.71 0.18 -1.47
CA MET A 40 4.04 0.39 -0.06
C MET A 40 4.70 1.75 0.20
N LEU A 41 5.50 2.28 -0.75
CA LEU A 41 6.05 3.63 -0.66
C LEU A 41 4.95 4.70 -0.77
N GLU A 42 3.96 4.50 -1.66
CA GLU A 42 2.79 5.39 -1.76
C GLU A 42 1.94 5.37 -0.49
N ASP A 43 1.77 4.19 0.13
CA ASP A 43 1.13 4.06 1.46
C ASP A 43 1.94 4.82 2.53
N ALA A 44 3.27 4.73 2.52
CA ALA A 44 4.14 5.45 3.45
C ALA A 44 4.07 6.98 3.25
N ASP A 45 3.96 7.47 2.02
CA ASP A 45 3.69 8.88 1.72
C ASP A 45 2.34 9.34 2.28
N THR A 46 1.32 8.49 2.20
CA THR A 46 -0.01 8.77 2.74
C THR A 46 0.01 8.80 4.27
N ILE A 47 0.74 7.88 4.90
CA ILE A 47 1.02 7.90 6.34
C ILE A 47 1.72 9.21 6.73
N GLN A 48 2.71 9.66 5.96
CA GLN A 48 3.39 10.94 6.24
C GLN A 48 2.40 12.12 6.24
N LYS A 49 1.58 12.23 5.19
CA LYS A 49 0.57 13.29 5.05
C LYS A 49 -0.42 13.27 6.22
N THR A 50 -0.91 12.10 6.61
CA THR A 50 -1.85 11.96 7.73
C THR A 50 -1.22 12.31 9.08
N VAL A 51 0.06 11.97 9.32
CA VAL A 51 0.79 12.39 10.52
C VAL A 51 0.90 13.92 10.60
N ILE A 52 1.17 14.60 9.48
CA ILE A 52 1.19 16.07 9.42
C ILE A 52 -0.19 16.65 9.76
N LEU A 53 -1.26 16.14 9.14
CA LEU A 53 -2.63 16.57 9.43
C LEU A 53 -3.06 16.32 10.88
N ILE A 54 -2.60 15.23 11.49
CA ILE A 54 -2.83 14.98 12.93
C ILE A 54 -2.18 16.09 13.74
N LYS A 55 -0.89 16.40 13.52
CA LYS A 55 -0.17 17.45 14.25
C LYS A 55 -0.83 18.83 14.10
N GLU A 56 -1.27 19.18 12.89
CA GLU A 56 -1.95 20.45 12.61
C GLU A 56 -3.29 20.61 13.33
N ASN A 57 -3.99 19.51 13.59
CA ASN A 57 -5.33 19.54 14.19
C ASN A 57 -5.35 19.19 15.68
N SER A 58 -4.31 18.56 16.24
CA SER A 58 -4.21 18.18 17.66
C SER A 58 -4.31 19.34 18.67
N GLY A 59 -4.12 20.60 18.22
CA GLY A 59 -4.26 21.79 19.07
C GLY A 59 -5.60 22.53 18.92
N LYS A 60 -6.50 22.06 18.05
CA LYS A 60 -7.76 22.75 17.73
C LYS A 60 -8.94 22.07 18.44
N ASN A 61 -9.77 22.86 19.12
CA ASN A 61 -10.90 22.36 19.92
C ASN A 61 -12.27 22.53 19.22
N ASP A 62 -12.30 22.55 17.89
CA ASP A 62 -13.55 22.64 17.13
C ASP A 62 -13.98 21.26 16.59
N ALA A 63 -15.28 21.10 16.37
CA ALA A 63 -15.87 19.84 15.95
C ALA A 63 -15.32 19.33 14.60
N GLN A 64 -14.99 20.24 13.68
CA GLN A 64 -14.46 19.85 12.38
C GLN A 64 -13.04 19.30 12.51
N SER A 65 -12.18 19.96 13.29
CA SER A 65 -10.81 19.49 13.56
C SER A 65 -10.81 18.12 14.25
N ASN A 66 -11.72 17.89 15.20
CA ASN A 66 -11.88 16.58 15.86
C ASN A 66 -12.28 15.49 14.87
N ASN A 67 -13.22 15.77 13.96
CA ASN A 67 -13.60 14.82 12.91
C ASN A 67 -12.43 14.49 11.98
N GLN A 68 -11.62 15.49 11.61
CA GLN A 68 -10.45 15.27 10.75
C GLN A 68 -9.35 14.48 11.46
N LEU A 69 -9.16 14.68 12.77
CA LEU A 69 -8.23 13.90 13.59
C LEU A 69 -8.58 12.41 13.54
N VAL A 70 -9.82 12.06 13.86
CA VAL A 70 -10.28 10.66 13.87
C VAL A 70 -10.12 10.02 12.49
N ARG A 71 -10.51 10.73 11.42
CA ARG A 71 -10.33 10.25 10.04
C ARG A 71 -8.86 10.06 9.67
N SER A 72 -7.99 10.98 10.06
CA SER A 72 -6.56 10.92 9.75
C SER A 72 -5.89 9.75 10.48
N ILE A 73 -6.26 9.50 11.74
CA ILE A 73 -5.79 8.35 12.52
C ILE A 73 -6.24 7.05 11.85
N ALA A 74 -7.54 6.91 11.54
CA ALA A 74 -8.06 5.71 10.89
C ALA A 74 -7.41 5.46 9.52
N ASN A 75 -7.20 6.50 8.72
CA ASN A 75 -6.53 6.38 7.42
C ASN A 75 -5.08 5.92 7.58
N LYS A 76 -4.32 6.56 8.48
CA LYS A 76 -2.93 6.17 8.81
C LYS A 76 -2.85 4.71 9.22
N GLU A 77 -3.75 4.26 10.09
CA GLU A 77 -3.76 2.89 10.58
C GLU A 77 -4.11 1.86 9.51
N SER A 78 -5.00 2.22 8.58
CA SER A 78 -5.37 1.38 7.44
C SER A 78 -4.19 1.21 6.48
N HIS A 79 -3.53 2.30 6.07
CA HIS A 79 -2.38 2.21 5.16
C HIS A 79 -1.20 1.45 5.79
N ALA A 80 -0.91 1.69 7.07
CA ALA A 80 0.13 0.94 7.77
C ALA A 80 -0.21 -0.56 7.85
N GLN A 81 -1.49 -0.88 8.05
CA GLN A 81 -1.96 -2.27 8.02
C GLN A 81 -1.79 -2.92 6.64
N SER A 82 -2.13 -2.22 5.57
CA SER A 82 -1.95 -2.71 4.20
C SER A 82 -0.49 -3.03 3.86
N ILE A 83 0.46 -2.25 4.37
CA ILE A 83 1.90 -2.57 4.26
C ILE A 83 2.24 -3.87 5.00
N ILE A 84 1.75 -4.04 6.23
CA ILE A 84 1.99 -5.25 7.04
C ILE A 84 1.44 -6.49 6.33
N GLU A 85 0.23 -6.40 5.79
CA GLU A 85 -0.43 -7.47 5.03
C GLU A 85 0.31 -7.77 3.73
N THR A 86 0.76 -6.74 3.00
CA THR A 86 1.55 -6.94 1.78
C THR A 86 2.84 -7.70 2.09
N ILE A 87 3.57 -7.34 3.14
CA ILE A 87 4.76 -8.10 3.53
C ILE A 87 4.38 -9.52 3.96
N SER A 88 3.37 -9.68 4.81
CA SER A 88 3.03 -10.98 5.42
C SER A 88 2.44 -11.95 4.39
N ASP A 89 1.42 -11.53 3.65
CA ASP A 89 0.58 -12.39 2.83
C ASP A 89 1.08 -12.51 1.39
N TYR A 90 1.85 -11.55 0.91
CA TYR A 90 2.43 -11.61 -0.43
C TYR A 90 3.90 -11.99 -0.38
N PHE A 91 4.74 -11.21 0.28
CA PHE A 91 6.18 -11.44 0.22
C PHE A 91 6.62 -12.66 1.04
N LEU A 92 6.28 -12.72 2.32
CA LEU A 92 6.79 -13.76 3.22
C LEU A 92 6.24 -15.16 2.91
N THR A 93 5.00 -15.26 2.43
CA THR A 93 4.37 -16.54 2.11
C THR A 93 4.59 -17.00 0.67
N GLN A 94 4.83 -16.06 -0.28
CA GLN A 94 4.87 -16.40 -1.71
C GLN A 94 6.21 -16.08 -2.39
N ARG A 95 6.97 -15.09 -1.92
CA ARG A 95 8.19 -14.60 -2.60
C ARG A 95 9.48 -14.99 -1.89
N VAL A 96 9.49 -14.98 -0.56
CA VAL A 96 10.63 -15.40 0.26
C VAL A 96 10.60 -16.92 0.40
N LYS A 97 11.63 -17.61 -0.13
CA LYS A 97 11.72 -19.08 -0.15
C LYS A 97 12.85 -19.57 0.76
N PRO A 98 12.62 -20.61 1.58
CA PRO A 98 13.65 -21.18 2.45
C PRO A 98 14.91 -21.69 1.71
N SER A 99 14.79 -21.99 0.42
CA SER A 99 15.91 -22.46 -0.42
C SER A 99 16.83 -21.36 -0.93
N GLN A 100 16.51 -20.08 -0.70
CA GLN A 100 17.36 -18.95 -1.12
C GLN A 100 18.63 -18.90 -0.26
N SER A 101 19.78 -18.65 -0.88
CA SER A 101 21.07 -18.54 -0.18
C SER A 101 21.10 -17.36 0.80
N ASP A 102 20.30 -16.31 0.55
CA ASP A 102 20.17 -15.12 1.39
C ASP A 102 18.90 -15.15 2.27
N TYR A 103 18.26 -16.31 2.46
CA TYR A 103 16.96 -16.44 3.13
C TYR A 103 16.88 -15.70 4.48
N THR A 104 17.87 -15.88 5.35
CA THR A 104 17.89 -15.23 6.67
C THR A 104 17.96 -13.70 6.56
N GLU A 105 18.76 -13.17 5.65
CA GLU A 105 18.89 -11.72 5.47
C GLU A 105 17.61 -11.14 4.87
N ARG A 106 17.09 -11.80 3.84
CA ARG A 106 15.83 -11.41 3.20
C ARG A 106 14.67 -11.42 4.21
N LEU A 107 14.57 -12.45 5.05
CA LEU A 107 13.55 -12.53 6.11
C LEU A 107 13.65 -11.37 7.10
N LYS A 108 14.86 -11.03 7.55
CA LYS A 108 15.10 -9.90 8.47
C LYS A 108 14.65 -8.58 7.85
N LYS A 109 15.00 -8.32 6.59
CA LYS A 109 14.65 -7.08 5.88
C LYS A 109 13.14 -6.92 5.72
N HIS A 110 12.43 -7.99 5.38
CA HIS A 110 10.96 -7.94 5.31
C HIS A 110 10.33 -7.74 6.69
N HIS A 111 10.81 -8.44 7.72
CA HIS A 111 10.33 -8.25 9.08
C HIS A 111 10.57 -6.81 9.59
N ALA A 112 11.68 -6.18 9.21
CA ALA A 112 11.96 -4.79 9.56
C ALA A 112 10.87 -3.83 9.03
N VAL A 113 10.33 -4.06 7.82
CA VAL A 113 9.20 -3.29 7.27
C VAL A 113 7.94 -3.46 8.12
N ILE A 114 7.62 -4.68 8.56
CA ILE A 114 6.47 -4.94 9.45
C ILE A 114 6.60 -4.14 10.74
N VAL A 115 7.77 -4.21 11.40
CA VAL A 115 8.01 -3.52 12.67
C VAL A 115 7.97 -2.00 12.49
N ALA A 116 8.59 -1.46 11.44
CA ALA A 116 8.57 -0.04 11.15
C ALA A 116 7.15 0.46 10.84
N SER A 117 6.38 -0.32 10.08
CA SER A 117 4.98 0.00 9.76
C SER A 117 4.11 0.03 11.01
N MET A 118 4.28 -0.96 11.91
CA MET A 118 3.60 -0.97 13.21
C MET A 118 3.96 0.26 14.06
N LYS A 119 5.23 0.70 14.07
CA LYS A 119 5.63 1.92 14.78
C LYS A 119 4.97 3.16 14.18
N ALA A 120 4.96 3.30 12.86
CA ALA A 120 4.27 4.40 12.18
C ALA A 120 2.74 4.36 12.42
N LYS A 121 2.16 3.15 12.53
CA LYS A 121 0.75 2.93 12.89
C LYS A 121 0.41 3.47 14.29
N GLN A 122 1.27 3.24 15.27
CA GLN A 122 1.00 3.57 16.67
C GLN A 122 1.39 5.00 17.07
N ASN A 123 2.26 5.67 16.31
CA ASN A 123 2.85 6.94 16.70
C ASN A 123 2.53 8.07 15.71
N SER A 124 2.74 9.32 16.14
CA SER A 124 2.56 10.52 15.32
C SER A 124 3.87 11.28 15.11
N ASP A 125 5.03 10.62 15.29
CA ASP A 125 6.33 11.18 14.95
C ASP A 125 6.67 10.88 13.48
N LEU A 126 7.20 11.88 12.77
CA LEU A 126 7.64 11.73 11.38
C LEU A 126 8.84 10.80 11.27
N GLN A 127 9.68 10.69 12.32
CA GLN A 127 10.81 9.78 12.33
C GLN A 127 10.39 8.32 12.05
N HIS A 128 9.25 7.88 12.59
CA HIS A 128 8.77 6.51 12.35
C HIS A 128 8.30 6.30 10.91
N VAL A 129 7.89 7.36 10.22
CA VAL A 129 7.54 7.31 8.79
C VAL A 129 8.79 7.25 7.94
N ASP A 130 9.83 8.01 8.30
CA ASP A 130 11.12 7.98 7.62
C ASP A 130 11.79 6.60 7.77
N ASP A 131 11.76 6.03 8.98
CA ASP A 131 12.25 4.67 9.25
C ASP A 131 11.51 3.62 8.40
N LEU A 132 10.18 3.75 8.26
CA LEU A 132 9.36 2.88 7.42
C LEU A 132 9.76 2.99 5.95
N LYS A 133 9.90 4.19 5.42
CA LYS A 133 10.32 4.42 4.03
C LYS A 133 11.70 3.82 3.75
N LEU A 134 12.66 4.04 4.64
CA LEU A 134 14.00 3.46 4.53
C LEU A 134 13.92 1.94 4.49
N ALA A 135 13.17 1.30 5.39
CA ALA A 135 13.00 -0.15 5.40
C ALA A 135 12.35 -0.69 4.11
N ILE A 136 11.39 0.04 3.52
CA ILE A 136 10.76 -0.36 2.24
C ILE A 136 11.76 -0.23 1.09
N VAL A 137 12.53 0.86 1.02
CA VAL A 137 13.56 1.07 -0.03
C VAL A 137 14.62 -0.02 0.01
N GLU A 138 14.98 -0.52 1.20
CA GLU A 138 15.91 -1.66 1.30
C GLU A 138 15.40 -2.94 0.60
N LEU A 139 14.10 -3.06 0.32
CA LEU A 139 13.55 -4.18 -0.45
C LEU A 139 13.72 -4.04 -1.96
N GLU A 140 14.01 -2.85 -2.49
CA GLU A 140 14.17 -2.63 -3.94
C GLU A 140 15.30 -3.47 -4.54
N GLN A 141 16.37 -3.72 -3.78
CA GLN A 141 17.49 -4.58 -4.20
C GLN A 141 17.04 -6.03 -4.50
N TYR A 142 15.94 -6.46 -3.90
CA TYR A 142 15.38 -7.80 -4.06
C TYR A 142 14.35 -7.89 -5.19
N TYR A 143 13.74 -6.75 -5.54
CA TYR A 143 12.62 -6.65 -6.46
C TYR A 143 12.82 -5.49 -7.44
N PRO A 144 13.89 -5.54 -8.27
CA PRO A 144 14.18 -4.49 -9.23
C PRO A 144 13.05 -4.38 -10.26
N ARG A 145 12.91 -3.19 -10.86
CA ARG A 145 12.02 -3.02 -12.01
C ARG A 145 12.43 -4.00 -13.11
N GLN A 146 11.49 -4.81 -13.56
CA GLN A 146 11.71 -5.64 -14.74
C GLN A 146 11.82 -4.70 -15.94
N SER A 147 12.91 -4.78 -16.69
CA SER A 147 13.05 -4.06 -17.97
C SER A 147 12.07 -4.66 -18.97
N ASP A 148 11.26 -3.80 -19.60
CA ASP A 148 10.37 -4.15 -20.72
C ASP A 148 11.13 -4.79 -21.90
#